data_AF-A0A3B0XD81-F1
#
_entry.id   AF-A0A3B0XD81-F1
#
_cell.length_a   1.000
_cell.length_b   1.000
_cell.length_c   1.000
_cell.angle_alpha   90.00
_cell.angle_beta   90.00
_cell.angle_gamma   90.00
#
_symmetry.space_group_name_H-M   'P 1'
#
loop_
_entity.id
_entity.type
_entity.pdbx_description
1 polymer ?
#
loop_
_entity_poly.entity_id
_entity_poly.type
_entity_poly.pdbx_seq_one_letter_code
_entity_poly.pdbx_strand_id
1 'polypeptide(L)'
;MIMESLNAFATKFLGAQYVVLMSDVVDAMTKHEDGVRFYIGHELGHLRMKHIDGHLLRWPVLWLPLLGAAYSRARESTCDRHGLACSGSAEGAARALAALSAGSERWKQLDIKAYLDQTIHSSGFWMSFHELTAAYPWLTKRAARVMDAGAVMPRRNVFSYLFAFFVPYAGRLGAGFGVLIMVYIIAILAAIAVPAYNQYTVKAAVGSAVISSQSARDTLAGYYESNGKVPETLSAVGVDSQLFDGSQMSLDSNQMVLTVETKKGTLIFTPTVDEQGKILWSCSNGEGIKPGQLSESCINMGAYP
;
A
#
# COMPACT_ATOMS: atom_id res chain seq x y z
N MET A 1 18.58 11.84 -5.40
CA MET A 1 18.87 12.13 -3.99
C MET A 1 19.74 13.38 -3.94
N ILE A 2 19.13 14.56 -3.96
CA ILE A 2 19.83 15.79 -3.53
C ILE A 2 19.38 15.95 -2.08
N MET A 3 20.17 15.34 -1.21
CA MET A 3 20.22 15.71 0.19
C MET A 3 20.62 17.19 0.21
N GLU A 4 19.94 18.03 0.99
CA GLU A 4 20.41 19.37 1.34
C GLU A 4 21.71 19.26 2.16
N SER A 5 22.76 18.67 1.60
CA SER A 5 24.06 18.46 2.24
C SER A 5 24.95 19.70 2.17
N LEU A 6 24.37 20.85 1.84
CA LEU A 6 24.99 22.16 1.84
C LEU A 6 24.00 23.15 2.45
N ASN A 7 23.56 22.97 3.70
CA ASN A 7 22.64 23.95 4.29
C ASN A 7 22.67 24.11 5.79
N ALA A 8 22.32 25.33 6.17
CA ALA A 8 21.97 25.73 7.51
C ALA A 8 20.77 24.93 8.04
N PHE A 9 20.63 24.85 9.36
CA PHE A 9 19.41 24.34 9.97
C PHE A 9 19.11 25.04 11.29
N ALA A 10 17.84 25.26 11.55
CA ALA A 10 17.34 25.66 12.85
C ALA A 10 17.09 24.45 13.75
N THR A 11 17.41 24.59 15.03
CA THR A 11 17.11 23.58 16.05
C THR A 11 16.76 24.24 17.38
N LYS A 12 16.20 23.45 18.29
CA LYS A 12 15.85 23.89 19.65
C LYS A 12 16.40 22.88 20.63
N PHE A 13 17.18 23.35 21.58
CA PHE A 13 17.79 22.51 22.62
C PHE A 13 17.64 23.20 23.98
N LEU A 14 17.10 22.49 24.97
CA LEU A 14 16.87 22.98 26.34
C LEU A 14 16.14 24.36 26.41
N GLY A 15 15.18 24.59 25.51
CA GLY A 15 14.41 25.83 25.46
C GLY A 15 15.08 26.97 24.68
N ALA A 16 16.37 26.88 24.38
CA ALA A 16 17.08 27.81 23.52
C ALA A 16 16.92 27.45 22.03
N GLN A 17 16.86 28.48 21.19
CA GLN A 17 16.72 28.36 19.74
C GLN A 17 18.06 28.66 19.08
N TYR A 18 18.46 27.79 18.15
CA TYR A 18 19.74 27.87 17.46
C TYR A 18 19.51 27.88 15.95
N VAL A 19 20.31 28.69 15.25
CA VAL A 19 20.50 28.60 13.80
C VAL A 19 21.94 28.18 13.59
N VAL A 20 22.12 27.03 12.94
CA VAL A 20 23.45 26.48 12.65
C VAL A 20 23.73 26.70 11.18
N LEU A 21 24.82 27.37 10.84
CA LEU A 21 25.28 27.58 9.46
C LEU A 21 26.49 26.69 9.20
N MET A 22 26.51 26.00 8.05
CA MET A 22 27.69 25.26 7.62
C MET A 22 28.74 26.21 7.03
N SER A 23 30.02 26.01 7.38
CA SER A 23 31.14 26.84 6.92
C SER A 23 31.15 27.00 5.40
N ASP A 24 30.94 25.89 4.68
CA ASP A 24 30.99 25.86 3.22
C ASP A 24 29.95 26.78 2.58
N VAL A 25 28.78 26.93 3.22
CA VAL A 25 27.71 27.83 2.77
C VAL A 25 28.09 29.28 3.04
N VAL A 26 28.65 29.56 4.22
CA VAL A 26 29.12 30.91 4.57
C VAL A 26 30.25 31.33 3.63
N ASP A 27 31.24 30.48 3.41
CA ASP A 27 32.38 30.76 2.54
C ASP A 27 31.97 30.93 1.07
N ALA A 28 31.01 30.15 0.59
CA ALA A 28 30.45 30.29 -0.75
C ALA A 28 29.66 31.60 -0.94
N MET A 29 28.95 32.03 0.11
CA MET A 29 27.98 33.11 0.05
C MET A 29 28.49 34.45 0.56
N THR A 30 29.60 34.52 1.29
CA THR A 30 30.22 35.78 1.74
C THR A 30 30.52 36.75 0.60
N LYS A 31 30.70 36.24 -0.63
CA LYS A 31 30.90 37.04 -1.85
C LYS A 31 29.64 37.80 -2.30
N HIS A 32 28.46 37.46 -1.78
CA HIS A 32 27.22 38.23 -1.96
C HIS A 32 26.43 38.30 -0.64
N GLU A 33 26.23 39.52 -0.14
CA GLU A 33 25.52 39.76 1.12
C GLU A 33 24.16 39.05 1.24
N ASP A 34 23.42 38.92 0.12
CA ASP A 34 22.08 38.33 0.10
C ASP A 34 22.07 36.81 0.34
N GLY A 35 23.16 36.11 0.03
CA GLY A 35 23.22 34.65 0.15
C GLY A 35 23.11 34.19 1.60
N VAL A 36 24.00 34.67 2.46
CA VAL A 36 23.98 34.33 3.90
C VAL A 36 22.71 34.85 4.57
N ARG A 37 22.26 36.07 4.20
CA ARG A 37 21.05 36.68 4.74
C ARG A 37 19.80 35.86 4.41
N PHE A 38 19.70 35.32 3.20
CA PHE A 38 18.59 34.45 2.80
C PHE A 38 18.51 33.20 3.67
N TYR A 39 19.62 32.47 3.85
CA TYR A 39 19.64 31.24 4.66
C TYR A 39 19.32 31.51 6.12
N ILE A 40 19.91 32.56 6.72
CA ILE A 40 19.57 32.96 8.08
C ILE A 40 18.08 33.30 8.18
N GLY A 41 17.55 34.11 7.26
CA GLY A 41 16.13 34.46 7.23
C GLY A 41 15.21 33.25 7.08
N HIS A 42 15.59 32.28 6.23
CA HIS A 42 14.85 31.04 6.04
C HIS A 42 14.79 30.22 7.34
N GLU A 43 15.93 30.01 8.01
CA GLU A 43 15.99 29.28 9.27
C GLU A 43 15.26 30.00 10.42
N LEU A 44 15.37 31.33 10.48
CA LEU A 44 14.57 32.15 11.39
C LEU A 44 13.07 32.00 11.11
N GLY A 45 12.67 31.80 9.86
CA GLY A 45 11.30 31.46 9.47
C GLY A 45 10.81 30.17 10.13
N HIS A 46 11.63 29.11 10.16
CA HIS A 46 11.29 27.86 10.85
C HIS A 46 11.09 28.05 12.36
N LEU A 47 11.90 28.89 13.00
CA LEU A 47 11.75 29.23 14.41
C LEU A 47 10.51 30.10 14.67
N ARG A 48 10.32 31.16 13.88
CA ARG A 48 9.23 32.12 14.01
C ARG A 48 7.87 31.45 13.83
N MET A 49 7.76 30.57 12.83
CA MET A 49 6.53 29.84 12.51
C MET A 49 6.36 28.56 13.33
N LYS A 50 7.26 28.29 14.28
CA LYS A 50 7.22 27.10 15.16
C LYS A 50 7.15 25.79 14.38
N HIS A 51 7.80 25.73 13.23
CA HIS A 51 7.84 24.55 12.36
C HIS A 51 8.53 23.36 13.03
N ILE A 52 9.43 23.64 13.97
CA ILE A 52 10.25 22.67 14.72
C ILE A 52 9.53 22.16 15.97
N ASP A 53 8.61 22.94 16.53
CA ASP A 53 7.83 22.53 17.70
C ASP A 53 6.73 21.52 17.30
N GLY A 54 6.07 20.88 18.27
CA GLY A 54 4.79 20.18 18.07
C GLY A 54 4.80 18.98 17.12
N HIS A 55 5.98 18.45 16.76
CA HIS A 55 6.09 17.31 15.85
C HIS A 55 5.36 16.08 16.40
N LEU A 56 5.48 15.77 17.70
CA LEU A 56 4.81 14.64 18.33
C LEU A 56 3.28 14.71 18.21
N LEU A 57 2.71 15.91 18.40
CA LEU A 57 1.27 16.14 18.29
C LEU A 57 0.76 16.00 16.84
N ARG A 58 1.57 16.42 15.87
CA ARG A 58 1.22 16.38 14.45
C ARG A 58 1.54 15.04 13.78
N TRP A 59 2.40 14.23 14.38
CA TRP A 59 2.93 12.99 13.80
C TRP A 59 1.84 12.06 13.23
N PRO A 60 0.70 11.82 13.91
CA PRO A 60 -0.36 10.95 13.37
C PRO A 60 -0.91 11.44 12.02
N VAL A 61 -0.96 12.75 11.81
CA VAL A 61 -1.48 13.38 10.58
C VAL A 61 -0.37 13.50 9.53
N LEU A 62 0.87 13.72 9.95
CA LEU A 62 1.99 13.88 9.01
C LEU A 62 2.26 12.61 8.22
N TRP A 63 1.98 11.42 8.74
CA TRP A 63 2.15 10.18 7.97
C TRP A 63 1.15 10.04 6.82
N LEU A 64 0.00 10.73 6.88
CA LEU A 64 -1.07 10.59 5.90
C LEU A 64 -0.61 10.99 4.48
N PRO A 65 -0.94 10.17 3.46
CA PRO A 65 -0.66 10.47 2.07
C PRO A 65 -1.14 11.87 1.67
N LEU A 66 -0.36 12.54 0.82
CA LEU A 66 -0.55 13.92 0.34
C LEU A 66 -0.47 15.01 1.43
N LEU A 67 -1.10 14.84 2.59
CA LEU A 67 -1.24 15.86 3.63
C LEU A 67 0.08 16.22 4.29
N GLY A 68 0.84 15.25 4.79
CA GLY A 68 2.11 15.52 5.46
C GLY A 68 3.14 16.15 4.52
N ALA A 69 3.22 15.62 3.31
CA ALA A 69 4.10 16.14 2.28
C ALA A 69 3.69 17.55 1.84
N ALA A 70 2.38 17.83 1.66
CA ALA A 70 1.88 19.16 1.35
C ALA A 70 2.17 20.17 2.46
N TYR A 71 1.94 19.78 3.72
CA TYR A 71 2.29 20.60 4.87
C TYR A 71 3.80 20.91 4.88
N SER A 72 4.65 19.90 4.68
CA SER A 72 6.09 20.11 4.63
C SER A 72 6.48 21.12 3.55
N ARG A 73 5.96 20.98 2.32
CA ARG A 73 6.22 21.91 1.21
C ARG A 73 5.71 23.33 1.49
N ALA A 74 4.61 23.48 2.21
CA ALA A 74 4.07 24.78 2.60
C ALA A 74 4.96 25.48 3.64
N ARG A 75 5.58 24.73 4.56
CA ARG A 75 6.57 25.28 5.51
C ARG A 75 7.75 25.88 4.77
N GLU A 76 8.31 25.17 3.79
CA GLU A 76 9.40 25.66 2.95
C GLU A 76 9.03 26.97 2.25
N SER A 77 7.84 27.03 1.64
CA SER A 77 7.38 28.24 0.95
C SER A 77 7.21 29.43 1.90
N THR A 78 6.85 29.18 3.16
CA THR A 78 6.75 30.22 4.19
C THR A 78 8.12 30.70 4.64
N CYS A 79 9.08 29.78 4.80
CA CYS A 79 10.45 30.10 5.19
C CYS A 79 11.21 30.81 4.06
N ASP A 80 10.98 30.44 2.81
CA ASP A 80 11.52 31.15 1.63
C ASP A 80 11.11 32.62 1.60
N ARG A 81 9.89 32.97 2.06
CA ARG A 81 9.45 34.36 2.18
C ARG A 81 10.15 35.11 3.32
N HIS A 82 10.50 34.43 4.42
CA HIS A 82 11.32 35.03 5.47
C HIS A 82 12.76 35.23 4.99
N GLY A 83 13.32 34.27 4.25
CA GLY A 83 14.60 34.42 3.57
C GLY A 83 14.62 35.62 2.64
N LEU A 84 13.61 35.75 1.77
CA LEU A 84 13.44 36.91 0.89
C LEU A 84 13.37 38.24 1.66
N ALA A 85 12.63 38.29 2.76
CA ALA A 85 12.51 39.52 3.57
C ALA A 85 13.84 39.95 4.22
N CYS A 86 14.80 39.02 4.38
CA CYS A 86 16.14 39.32 4.89
C CYS A 86 17.15 39.68 3.79
N SER A 87 16.85 39.38 2.53
CA SER A 87 17.66 39.71 1.36
C SER A 87 17.41 41.14 0.87
N GLY A 88 18.41 41.78 0.28
CA GLY A 88 18.32 43.09 -0.35
C GLY A 88 17.57 43.06 -1.69
N SER A 89 17.52 41.91 -2.36
CA SER A 89 16.81 41.75 -3.62
C SER A 89 16.18 40.36 -3.80
N ALA A 90 15.09 40.29 -4.58
CA ALA A 90 14.47 39.03 -4.95
C ALA A 90 15.39 38.15 -5.81
N GLU A 91 16.19 38.79 -6.67
CA GLU A 91 17.19 38.12 -7.50
C GLU A 91 18.33 37.51 -6.66
N GLY A 92 18.80 38.24 -5.63
CA GLY A 92 19.79 37.73 -4.68
C GLY A 92 19.27 36.54 -3.89
N ALA A 93 18.03 36.61 -3.40
CA ALA A 93 17.36 35.50 -2.72
C ALA A 93 17.18 34.27 -3.64
N ALA A 94 16.78 34.48 -4.89
CA ALA A 94 16.63 33.40 -5.86
C ALA A 94 17.97 32.76 -6.24
N ARG A 95 19.04 33.54 -6.37
CA ARG A 95 20.41 33.03 -6.56
C ARG A 95 20.90 32.24 -5.35
N ALA A 96 20.57 32.69 -4.13
CA ALA A 96 20.89 31.96 -2.92
C ALA A 96 20.28 30.54 -2.94
N LEU A 97 19.00 30.41 -3.31
CA LEU A 97 18.33 29.12 -3.51
C LEU A 97 18.97 28.30 -4.64
N ALA A 98 19.29 28.93 -5.76
CA ALA A 98 19.83 28.25 -6.93
C ALA A 98 21.23 27.67 -6.68
N ALA A 99 21.98 28.23 -5.72
CA ALA A 99 23.26 27.68 -5.30
C ALA A 99 23.16 26.28 -4.68
N LEU A 100 21.99 25.88 -4.16
CA LEU A 100 21.77 24.50 -3.70
C LEU A 100 21.87 23.48 -4.84
N SER A 101 21.51 23.91 -6.05
CA SER A 101 21.67 23.09 -7.26
C SER A 101 23.00 23.31 -7.97
N ALA A 102 23.55 24.54 -7.96
CA ALA A 102 24.76 24.88 -8.70
C ALA A 102 26.05 24.63 -7.88
N GLY A 103 25.96 24.45 -6.57
CA GLY A 103 27.10 24.32 -5.66
C GLY A 103 27.76 25.66 -5.32
N SER A 104 28.77 25.63 -4.45
CA SER A 104 29.43 26.79 -3.85
C SER A 104 30.16 27.73 -4.82
N GLU A 105 30.54 27.24 -5.99
CA GLU A 105 31.31 28.01 -6.97
C GLU A 105 30.53 28.40 -8.22
N ARG A 106 29.80 27.46 -8.84
CA ARG A 106 29.18 27.69 -10.15
C ARG A 106 27.93 28.57 -10.09
N TRP A 107 27.36 28.78 -8.91
CA TRP A 107 26.18 29.62 -8.73
C TRP A 107 26.40 31.08 -9.16
N LYS A 108 27.64 31.59 -9.09
CA LYS A 108 28.01 32.97 -9.47
C LYS A 108 27.84 33.25 -10.96
N GLN A 109 27.99 32.21 -11.79
CA GLN A 109 27.87 32.28 -13.24
C GLN A 109 26.53 31.73 -13.73
N LEU A 110 25.65 31.33 -12.80
CA LEU A 110 24.35 30.77 -13.14
C LEU A 110 23.48 31.85 -13.77
N ASP A 111 23.02 31.58 -14.99
CA ASP A 111 21.93 32.35 -15.60
C ASP A 111 20.64 32.06 -14.83
N ILE A 112 20.23 33.03 -14.02
CA ILE A 112 19.04 32.91 -13.18
C ILE A 112 17.78 32.77 -14.04
N LYS A 113 17.72 33.43 -15.21
CA LYS A 113 16.54 33.35 -16.09
C LYS A 113 16.42 31.95 -16.67
N ALA A 114 17.51 31.42 -17.22
CA ALA A 114 17.52 30.05 -17.74
C ALA A 114 17.20 29.01 -16.65
N TYR A 115 17.68 29.23 -15.41
CA TYR A 115 17.36 28.37 -14.28
C TYR A 115 15.86 28.41 -13.90
N LEU A 116 15.25 29.59 -13.91
CA LEU A 116 13.80 29.74 -13.65
C LEU A 116 12.96 29.12 -14.77
N ASP A 117 13.39 29.26 -16.04
CA ASP A 117 12.72 28.68 -17.20
C ASP A 117 12.65 27.14 -17.10
N GLN A 118 13.61 26.48 -16.43
CA GLN A 118 13.56 25.03 -16.18
C GLN A 118 12.34 24.59 -15.36
N THR A 119 11.65 25.54 -14.69
CA THR A 119 10.40 25.26 -13.99
C THR A 119 9.38 24.57 -14.91
N ILE A 120 9.36 24.85 -16.22
CA ILE A 120 8.45 24.21 -17.18
C ILE A 120 8.55 22.67 -17.18
N HIS A 121 9.74 22.13 -16.87
CA HIS A 121 10.00 20.69 -16.82
C HIS A 121 9.48 20.03 -15.54
N SER A 122 8.94 20.80 -14.59
CA SER A 122 8.34 20.26 -13.36
C SER A 122 6.88 19.79 -13.53
N SER A 123 6.45 19.61 -14.79
CA SER A 123 5.15 19.10 -15.19
C SER A 123 5.22 17.63 -15.59
N GLY A 124 4.06 17.01 -15.83
CA GLY A 124 3.97 15.59 -16.20
C GLY A 124 3.87 14.65 -15.00
N PHE A 125 3.65 13.36 -15.28
CA PHE A 125 3.28 12.37 -14.26
C PHE A 125 4.37 12.18 -13.21
N TRP A 126 5.59 11.85 -13.61
CA TRP A 126 6.68 11.54 -12.67
C TRP A 126 7.12 12.75 -11.84
N MET A 127 7.19 13.92 -12.47
CA MET A 127 7.55 15.17 -11.77
C MET A 127 6.48 15.55 -10.74
N SER A 128 5.20 15.39 -11.10
CA SER A 128 4.09 15.64 -10.19
C SER A 128 4.04 14.61 -9.06
N PHE A 129 4.24 13.33 -9.36
CA PHE A 129 4.23 12.25 -8.37
C PHE A 129 5.36 12.40 -7.35
N HIS A 130 6.58 12.68 -7.82
CA HIS A 130 7.72 12.98 -6.95
C HIS A 130 7.45 14.22 -6.09
N GLU A 131 6.95 15.30 -6.68
CA GLU A 131 6.61 16.50 -5.91
C GLU A 131 5.54 16.24 -4.85
N LEU A 132 4.50 15.46 -5.15
CA LEU A 132 3.40 15.17 -4.24
C LEU A 132 3.84 14.35 -3.02
N THR A 133 4.81 13.46 -3.19
CA THR A 133 5.34 12.57 -2.15
C THR A 133 6.60 13.10 -1.46
N ALA A 134 7.23 14.15 -2.01
CA ALA A 134 8.43 14.77 -1.45
C ALA A 134 8.13 15.79 -0.34
N ALA A 135 9.07 15.89 0.61
CA ALA A 135 9.06 16.86 1.70
C ALA A 135 9.32 18.31 1.25
N TYR A 136 9.97 18.47 0.09
CA TYR A 136 10.42 19.76 -0.44
C TYR A 136 9.83 20.02 -1.83
N PRO A 137 9.46 21.28 -2.16
CA PRO A 137 9.17 21.65 -3.53
C PRO A 137 10.43 21.61 -4.40
N TRP A 138 10.27 21.53 -5.72
CA TRP A 138 11.38 21.72 -6.66
C TRP A 138 12.08 23.07 -6.43
N LEU A 139 13.42 23.07 -6.39
CA LEU A 139 14.22 24.29 -6.16
C LEU A 139 13.89 25.39 -7.18
N THR A 140 13.68 25.04 -8.45
CA THR A 140 13.28 25.98 -9.51
C THR A 140 11.93 26.63 -9.21
N LYS A 141 10.93 25.88 -8.70
CA LYS A 141 9.64 26.45 -8.24
C LYS A 141 9.81 27.37 -7.04
N ARG A 142 10.72 27.05 -6.10
CA ARG A 142 11.02 27.90 -4.94
C ARG A 142 11.65 29.21 -5.40
N ALA A 143 12.70 29.14 -6.22
CA ALA A 143 13.37 30.31 -6.78
C ALA A 143 12.41 31.20 -7.57
N ALA A 144 11.52 30.62 -8.39
CA ALA A 144 10.52 31.38 -9.13
C ALA A 144 9.51 32.11 -8.21
N ARG A 145 9.07 31.48 -7.11
CA ARG A 145 8.16 32.12 -6.14
C ARG A 145 8.84 33.18 -5.27
N VAL A 146 10.15 33.07 -5.07
CA VAL A 146 10.94 34.09 -4.40
C VAL A 146 11.13 35.31 -5.31
N MET A 147 11.33 35.10 -6.61
CA MET A 147 11.37 36.17 -7.62
C MET A 147 10.04 36.89 -7.77
N ASP A 148 8.96 36.12 -7.88
CA ASP A 148 7.60 36.62 -8.02
C ASP A 148 6.63 35.72 -7.25
N ALA A 149 6.04 36.26 -6.18
CA ALA A 149 5.09 35.54 -5.34
C ALA A 149 3.83 35.09 -6.11
N GLY A 150 3.49 35.78 -7.20
CA GLY A 150 2.38 35.46 -8.10
C GLY A 150 2.73 34.51 -9.24
N ALA A 151 3.97 34.04 -9.33
CA ALA A 151 4.44 33.24 -10.45
C ALA A 151 3.57 31.98 -10.65
N VAL A 152 3.04 31.83 -11.86
CA VAL A 152 2.22 30.68 -12.24
C VAL A 152 3.11 29.46 -12.41
N MET A 153 2.91 28.45 -11.56
CA MET A 153 3.65 27.19 -11.63
C MET A 153 2.94 26.20 -12.56
N PRO A 154 3.67 25.33 -13.26
CA PRO A 154 3.07 24.27 -14.06
C PRO A 154 2.12 23.40 -13.24
N ARG A 155 0.97 23.10 -13.83
CA ARG A 155 -0.08 22.29 -13.20
C ARG A 155 0.43 20.86 -12.99
N ARG A 156 0.05 20.29 -11.85
CA ARG A 156 0.33 18.87 -11.55
C ARG A 156 -0.59 17.98 -12.37
N ASN A 157 -0.09 16.82 -12.75
CA ASN A 157 -0.87 15.78 -13.40
C ASN A 157 -1.89 15.18 -12.43
N VAL A 158 -3.13 14.99 -12.89
CA VAL A 158 -4.25 14.49 -12.05
C VAL A 158 -4.03 13.03 -11.64
N PHE A 159 -3.54 12.18 -12.54
CA PHE A 159 -3.27 10.77 -12.22
C PHE A 159 -2.20 10.61 -11.15
N SER A 160 -1.24 11.54 -11.06
CA SER A 160 -0.23 11.49 -10.00
C SER A 160 -0.83 11.59 -8.59
N TYR A 161 -1.99 12.25 -8.41
CA TYR A 161 -2.68 12.28 -7.12
C TYR A 161 -3.23 10.92 -6.73
N LEU A 162 -3.78 10.17 -7.68
CA LEU A 162 -4.32 8.83 -7.43
C LEU A 162 -3.23 7.91 -6.88
N PHE A 163 -2.06 7.90 -7.50
CA PHE A 163 -0.95 7.06 -7.04
C PHE A 163 -0.31 7.59 -5.76
N ALA A 164 -0.13 8.91 -5.63
CA ALA A 164 0.44 9.51 -4.43
C ALA A 164 -0.47 9.34 -3.19
N PHE A 165 -1.77 9.11 -3.37
CA PHE A 165 -2.70 8.79 -2.28
C PHE A 165 -2.37 7.47 -1.57
N PHE A 166 -1.69 6.53 -2.22
CA PHE A 166 -1.28 5.27 -1.62
C PHE A 166 0.13 5.29 -1.02
N VAL A 167 0.85 6.41 -1.17
CA VAL A 167 2.22 6.55 -0.69
C VAL A 167 2.24 7.36 0.60
N PRO A 168 2.52 6.74 1.76
CA PRO A 168 2.62 7.47 3.02
C PRO A 168 3.80 8.43 3.01
N TYR A 169 3.68 9.51 3.77
CA TYR A 169 4.76 10.48 3.91
C TYR A 169 5.80 9.99 4.91
N ALA A 170 7.00 9.75 4.40
CA ALA A 170 8.15 9.24 5.14
C ALA A 170 9.07 10.33 5.73
N GLY A 171 8.61 11.59 5.78
CA GLY A 171 9.42 12.66 6.35
C GLY A 171 10.74 12.88 5.59
N ARG A 172 11.83 12.99 6.36
CA ARG A 172 13.20 13.20 5.86
C ARG A 172 13.80 11.99 5.14
N LEU A 173 13.19 10.81 5.24
CA LEU A 173 13.65 9.62 4.51
C LEU A 173 13.29 9.66 3.01
N GLY A 174 12.50 10.67 2.60
CA GLY A 174 12.23 10.99 1.20
C GLY A 174 11.14 10.14 0.55
N ALA A 175 10.75 10.55 -0.66
CA ALA A 175 9.68 9.92 -1.43
C ALA A 175 9.94 8.42 -1.71
N GLY A 176 11.20 8.02 -1.90
CA GLY A 176 11.58 6.63 -2.15
C GLY A 176 11.23 5.70 -0.99
N PHE A 177 11.41 6.15 0.26
CA PHE A 177 11.05 5.36 1.44
C PHE A 177 9.54 5.17 1.56
N GLY A 178 8.74 6.18 1.19
CA GLY A 178 7.28 6.05 1.14
C GLY A 178 6.82 4.93 0.20
N VAL A 179 7.47 4.78 -0.96
CA VAL A 179 7.17 3.70 -1.91
C VAL A 179 7.48 2.32 -1.33
N LEU A 180 8.58 2.18 -0.57
CA LEU A 180 8.91 0.92 0.09
C LEU A 180 7.84 0.52 1.12
N ILE A 181 7.35 1.49 1.91
CA ILE A 181 6.26 1.24 2.86
C ILE A 181 4.98 0.80 2.12
N MET A 182 4.65 1.45 1.00
CA MET A 182 3.49 1.08 0.18
C MET A 182 3.57 -0.39 -0.29
N VAL A 183 4.72 -0.80 -0.85
CA VAL A 183 4.95 -2.18 -1.29
C VAL A 183 4.83 -3.17 -0.12
N TYR A 184 5.38 -2.80 1.04
CA TYR A 184 5.29 -3.62 2.26
C TYR A 184 3.85 -3.81 2.74
N ILE A 185 3.04 -2.75 2.77
CA ILE A 185 1.62 -2.83 3.15
C ILE A 185 0.87 -3.76 2.19
N ILE A 186 1.09 -3.63 0.88
CA ILE A 186 0.46 -4.50 -0.13
C ILE A 186 0.85 -5.97 0.09
N ALA A 187 2.13 -6.24 0.38
CA ALA A 187 2.61 -7.60 0.63
C ALA A 187 1.95 -8.22 1.87
N ILE A 188 1.80 -7.48 2.96
CA ILE A 188 1.10 -7.95 4.17
C ILE A 188 -0.37 -8.25 3.86
N LEU A 189 -1.06 -7.32 3.19
CA LEU A 189 -2.47 -7.49 2.84
C LEU A 189 -2.67 -8.73 1.96
N ALA A 190 -1.79 -8.94 0.97
CA ALA A 190 -1.82 -10.12 0.12
C ALA A 190 -1.57 -11.42 0.92
N ALA A 191 -0.60 -11.41 1.83
CA ALA A 191 -0.28 -12.57 2.67
C ALA A 191 -1.45 -12.99 3.57
N ILE A 192 -2.31 -12.05 3.98
CA ILE A 192 -3.50 -12.34 4.79
C ILE A 192 -4.70 -12.71 3.89
N ALA A 193 -4.92 -11.96 2.81
CA ALA A 193 -6.12 -12.09 1.97
C ALA A 193 -6.11 -13.36 1.11
N VAL A 194 -4.95 -13.73 0.53
CA VAL A 194 -4.84 -14.90 -0.36
C VAL A 194 -5.20 -16.22 0.33
N PRO A 195 -4.65 -16.59 1.50
CA PRO A 195 -5.01 -17.84 2.16
C PRO A 195 -6.47 -17.85 2.61
N ALA A 196 -7.00 -16.73 3.11
CA ALA A 196 -8.42 -16.62 3.48
C ALA A 196 -9.34 -16.85 2.26
N TYR A 197 -9.04 -16.20 1.13
CA TYR A 197 -9.79 -16.39 -0.11
C TYR A 197 -9.76 -17.85 -0.60
N ASN A 198 -8.60 -18.51 -0.52
CA ASN A 198 -8.48 -19.93 -0.83
C ASN A 198 -9.34 -20.80 0.09
N GLN A 199 -9.40 -20.50 1.40
CA GLN A 199 -10.28 -21.23 2.33
C GLN A 199 -11.76 -21.08 1.95
N TYR A 200 -12.22 -19.86 1.64
CA TYR A 200 -13.61 -19.63 1.24
C TYR A 200 -13.98 -20.34 -0.06
N THR A 201 -13.11 -20.29 -1.08
CA THR A 201 -13.37 -20.96 -2.36
C THR A 201 -13.40 -22.49 -2.23
N VAL A 202 -12.55 -23.08 -1.37
CA VAL A 202 -12.61 -24.53 -1.06
C VAL A 202 -13.90 -24.86 -0.32
N LYS A 203 -14.27 -24.12 0.73
CA LYS A 203 -15.50 -24.37 1.51
C LYS A 203 -16.76 -24.27 0.64
N ALA A 204 -16.79 -23.32 -0.31
CA ALA A 204 -17.88 -23.20 -1.27
C ALA A 204 -17.94 -24.40 -2.25
N ALA A 205 -16.80 -24.85 -2.77
CA ALA A 205 -16.72 -26.04 -3.62
C ALA A 205 -17.19 -27.31 -2.87
N VAL A 206 -16.78 -27.46 -1.61
CA VAL A 206 -17.23 -28.56 -0.74
C VAL A 206 -18.74 -28.50 -0.50
N GLY A 207 -19.28 -27.33 -0.20
CA GLY A 207 -20.73 -27.14 -0.04
C GLY A 207 -21.51 -27.53 -1.29
N SER A 208 -21.02 -27.12 -2.47
CA SER A 208 -21.62 -27.50 -3.75
C SER A 208 -21.57 -29.02 -3.98
N ALA A 209 -20.43 -29.66 -3.75
CA ALA A 209 -20.25 -31.10 -3.92
C ALA A 209 -21.11 -31.95 -2.97
N VAL A 210 -21.35 -31.44 -1.76
CA VAL A 210 -22.26 -32.08 -0.79
C VAL A 210 -23.70 -32.08 -1.28
N ILE A 211 -24.16 -30.96 -1.84
CA ILE A 211 -25.54 -30.80 -2.34
C ILE A 211 -25.71 -31.63 -3.63
N SER A 212 -24.75 -31.56 -4.54
CA SER A 212 -24.84 -32.26 -5.82
C SER A 212 -24.74 -33.78 -5.68
N SER A 213 -24.02 -34.30 -4.68
CA SER A 213 -23.93 -35.74 -4.39
C SER A 213 -25.11 -36.30 -3.59
N GLN A 214 -26.06 -35.46 -3.13
CA GLN A 214 -27.18 -35.91 -2.29
C GLN A 214 -28.05 -36.97 -2.99
N SER A 215 -28.42 -36.74 -4.25
CA SER A 215 -29.24 -37.69 -5.01
C SER A 215 -28.55 -39.05 -5.17
N ALA A 216 -27.23 -39.08 -5.36
CA ALA A 216 -26.47 -40.33 -5.46
C ALA A 216 -26.50 -41.10 -4.13
N ARG A 217 -26.32 -40.38 -3.01
CA ARG A 217 -26.35 -40.95 -1.66
C ARG A 217 -27.72 -41.51 -1.27
N ASP A 218 -28.79 -40.83 -1.66
CA ASP A 218 -30.17 -41.28 -1.42
C ASP A 218 -30.48 -42.55 -2.23
N THR A 219 -30.04 -42.63 -3.49
CA THR A 219 -30.19 -43.82 -4.33
C THR A 219 -29.41 -45.02 -3.79
N LEU A 220 -28.18 -44.80 -3.32
CA LEU A 220 -27.36 -45.85 -2.70
C LEU A 220 -27.99 -46.37 -1.39
N ALA A 221 -28.49 -45.47 -0.54
CA ALA A 221 -29.20 -45.83 0.68
C ALA A 221 -30.45 -46.65 0.39
N GLY A 222 -31.30 -46.20 -0.55
CA GLY A 222 -32.52 -46.92 -0.92
C GLY A 222 -32.25 -48.30 -1.55
N TYR A 223 -31.18 -48.45 -2.32
CA TYR A 223 -30.78 -49.75 -2.86
C TYR A 223 -30.35 -50.72 -1.76
N TYR A 224 -29.56 -50.24 -0.79
CA TYR A 224 -29.12 -51.04 0.34
C TYR A 224 -30.30 -51.45 1.24
N GLU A 225 -31.22 -50.52 1.53
CA GLU A 225 -32.42 -50.78 2.34
C GLU A 225 -33.37 -51.80 1.68
N SER A 226 -33.46 -51.83 0.35
CA SER A 226 -34.35 -52.75 -0.38
C SER A 226 -33.73 -54.12 -0.67
N ASN A 227 -32.42 -54.20 -0.93
CA ASN A 227 -31.76 -55.44 -1.37
C ASN A 227 -30.82 -56.05 -0.32
N GLY A 228 -30.50 -55.32 0.74
CA GLY A 228 -29.56 -55.74 1.79
C GLY A 228 -28.12 -55.93 1.29
N LYS A 229 -27.78 -55.42 0.10
CA LYS A 229 -26.46 -55.56 -0.54
C LYS A 229 -25.98 -54.22 -1.08
N VAL A 230 -24.66 -54.00 -1.00
CA VAL A 230 -24.01 -52.84 -1.61
C VAL A 230 -23.88 -53.07 -3.12
N PRO A 231 -24.23 -52.08 -3.97
CA PRO A 231 -24.08 -52.22 -5.42
C PRO A 231 -22.60 -52.22 -5.83
N GLU A 232 -22.25 -53.02 -6.83
CA GLU A 232 -20.85 -53.15 -7.30
C GLU A 232 -20.33 -51.87 -7.99
N THR A 233 -21.21 -51.08 -8.63
CA THR A 233 -20.87 -49.83 -9.31
C THR A 233 -22.00 -48.82 -9.23
N LEU A 234 -21.69 -47.53 -9.38
CA LEU A 234 -22.68 -46.44 -9.45
C LEU A 234 -23.66 -46.62 -10.63
N SER A 235 -23.15 -47.08 -11.78
CA SER A 235 -23.96 -47.30 -12.98
C SER A 235 -24.99 -48.42 -12.82
N ALA A 236 -24.74 -49.41 -11.95
CA ALA A 236 -25.70 -50.48 -11.66
C ALA A 236 -26.99 -49.96 -10.99
N VAL A 237 -26.93 -48.77 -10.37
CA VAL A 237 -28.05 -48.10 -9.70
C VAL A 237 -28.57 -46.89 -10.49
N GLY A 238 -28.10 -46.70 -11.73
CA GLY A 238 -28.49 -45.58 -12.57
C GLY A 238 -27.92 -44.23 -12.13
N VAL A 239 -26.82 -44.22 -11.35
CA VAL A 239 -26.14 -42.99 -10.93
C VAL A 239 -24.94 -42.73 -11.84
N ASP A 240 -24.90 -41.54 -12.44
CA ASP A 240 -23.75 -41.09 -13.24
C ASP A 240 -22.51 -40.90 -12.36
N SER A 241 -21.33 -41.31 -12.85
CA SER A 241 -20.07 -41.17 -12.13
C SER A 241 -19.52 -39.73 -12.10
N GLN A 242 -20.18 -38.79 -12.79
CA GLN A 242 -19.71 -37.41 -12.91
C GLN A 242 -20.82 -36.44 -12.50
N LEU A 243 -20.48 -35.49 -11.64
CA LEU A 243 -21.35 -34.41 -11.21
C LEU A 243 -21.42 -33.31 -12.27
N PHE A 244 -22.46 -32.48 -12.20
CA PHE A 244 -22.71 -31.37 -13.14
C PHE A 244 -21.56 -30.35 -13.22
N ASP A 245 -20.78 -30.20 -12.14
CA ASP A 245 -19.63 -29.30 -12.06
C ASP A 245 -18.32 -29.92 -12.62
N GLY A 246 -18.39 -31.17 -13.10
CA GLY A 246 -17.26 -31.95 -13.60
C GLY A 246 -16.48 -32.72 -12.53
N SER A 247 -16.93 -32.71 -11.27
CA SER A 247 -16.35 -33.53 -10.20
C SER A 247 -16.67 -35.01 -10.42
N GLN A 248 -15.74 -35.91 -10.12
CA GLN A 248 -15.91 -37.35 -10.32
C GLN A 248 -16.35 -38.03 -9.02
N MET A 249 -17.19 -39.05 -9.12
CA MET A 249 -17.69 -39.86 -8.02
C MET A 249 -17.23 -41.30 -8.20
N SER A 250 -16.67 -41.87 -7.15
CA SER A 250 -16.22 -43.26 -7.09
C SER A 250 -16.82 -43.94 -5.86
N LEU A 251 -17.25 -45.20 -6.01
CA LEU A 251 -17.85 -46.00 -4.95
C LEU A 251 -16.92 -47.17 -4.59
N ASP A 252 -16.60 -47.31 -3.30
CA ASP A 252 -16.01 -48.54 -2.76
C ASP A 252 -17.13 -49.53 -2.43
N SER A 253 -17.21 -50.62 -3.20
CA SER A 253 -18.25 -51.66 -3.07
C SER A 253 -18.12 -52.49 -1.80
N ASN A 254 -16.99 -52.48 -1.10
CA ASN A 254 -16.81 -53.25 0.14
C ASN A 254 -17.41 -52.55 1.36
N GLN A 255 -17.32 -51.22 1.43
CA GLN A 255 -17.71 -50.42 2.58
C GLN A 255 -18.83 -49.41 2.28
N MET A 256 -19.34 -49.39 1.03
CA MET A 256 -20.33 -48.43 0.54
C MET A 256 -19.87 -46.96 0.71
N VAL A 257 -18.55 -46.73 0.66
CA VAL A 257 -17.97 -45.39 0.81
C VAL A 257 -18.02 -44.68 -0.54
N LEU A 258 -18.67 -43.52 -0.57
CA LEU A 258 -18.74 -42.67 -1.75
C LEU A 258 -17.66 -41.59 -1.66
N THR A 259 -16.74 -41.57 -2.62
CA THR A 259 -15.69 -40.56 -2.74
C THR A 259 -16.04 -39.60 -3.86
N VAL A 260 -15.99 -38.29 -3.57
CA VAL A 260 -16.21 -37.22 -4.54
C VAL A 260 -14.91 -36.44 -4.73
N GLU A 261 -14.34 -36.54 -5.92
CA GLU A 261 -13.13 -35.82 -6.31
C GLU A 261 -13.51 -34.49 -6.97
N THR A 262 -13.24 -33.40 -6.27
CA THR A 262 -13.43 -32.04 -6.79
C THR A 262 -12.10 -31.46 -7.24
N LYS A 263 -12.13 -30.39 -8.04
CA LYS A 263 -10.91 -29.63 -8.41
C LYS A 263 -10.14 -29.03 -7.21
N LYS A 264 -10.75 -29.02 -6.02
CA LYS A 264 -10.21 -28.41 -4.80
C LYS A 264 -9.81 -29.44 -3.74
N GLY A 265 -10.00 -30.74 -4.01
CA GLY A 265 -9.69 -31.84 -3.10
C GLY A 265 -10.81 -32.89 -3.07
N THR A 266 -10.64 -33.92 -2.25
CA THR A 266 -11.56 -35.06 -2.20
C THR A 266 -12.42 -35.03 -0.94
N LEU A 267 -13.67 -35.48 -1.08
CA LEU A 267 -14.63 -35.65 0.00
C LEU A 267 -15.01 -37.11 0.11
N ILE A 268 -15.13 -37.60 1.35
CA ILE A 268 -15.43 -38.99 1.64
C ILE A 268 -16.74 -39.05 2.42
N PHE A 269 -17.71 -39.77 1.88
CA PHE A 269 -18.99 -40.03 2.51
C PHE A 269 -19.04 -41.47 2.99
N THR A 270 -19.16 -41.66 4.30
CA THR A 270 -19.18 -42.99 4.94
C THR A 270 -20.58 -43.26 5.49
N PRO A 271 -21.26 -44.35 5.08
CA PRO A 271 -22.56 -44.71 5.58
C PRO A 271 -22.45 -45.37 6.96
N THR A 272 -23.45 -45.13 7.81
CA THR A 272 -23.62 -45.77 9.12
C THR A 272 -25.07 -46.22 9.24
N VAL A 273 -25.31 -47.41 9.78
CA VAL A 273 -26.66 -47.94 9.98
C VAL A 273 -27.15 -47.51 11.37
N ASP A 274 -28.32 -46.89 11.43
CA ASP A 274 -28.99 -46.56 12.70
C ASP A 274 -29.70 -47.77 13.32
N GLU A 275 -30.13 -47.69 14.58
CA GLU A 275 -30.86 -48.74 15.31
C GLU A 275 -32.13 -49.22 14.58
N GLN A 276 -32.69 -48.37 13.71
CA GLN A 276 -33.90 -48.64 12.92
C GLN A 276 -33.58 -49.26 11.54
N GLY A 277 -32.31 -49.52 11.23
CA GLY A 277 -31.88 -50.09 9.95
C GLY A 277 -31.75 -49.09 8.80
N LYS A 278 -31.88 -47.78 9.08
CA LYS A 278 -31.76 -46.70 8.08
C LYS A 278 -30.31 -46.27 7.89
N ILE A 279 -29.93 -45.89 6.66
CA ILE A 279 -28.59 -45.39 6.37
C ILE A 279 -28.47 -43.89 6.69
N LEU A 280 -27.55 -43.56 7.60
CA LEU A 280 -27.08 -42.19 7.89
C LEU A 280 -25.72 -41.96 7.21
N TRP A 281 -25.57 -40.82 6.55
CA TRP A 281 -24.31 -40.46 5.89
C TRP A 281 -23.48 -39.53 6.78
N SER A 282 -22.22 -39.89 7.00
CA SER A 282 -21.22 -38.99 7.57
C SER A 282 -20.32 -38.44 6.47
N CYS A 283 -19.92 -37.18 6.58
CA CYS A 283 -19.06 -36.51 5.59
C CYS A 283 -17.73 -36.15 6.26
N SER A 284 -16.63 -36.58 5.66
CA SER A 284 -15.27 -36.36 6.14
C SER A 284 -14.37 -35.79 5.06
N ASN A 285 -13.30 -35.10 5.48
CA ASN A 285 -12.33 -34.52 4.55
C ASN A 285 -11.40 -35.61 4.02
N GLY A 286 -11.22 -35.65 2.70
CA GLY A 286 -10.20 -36.45 2.04
C GLY A 286 -8.92 -35.65 1.78
N GLU A 287 -8.17 -36.07 0.77
CA GLU A 287 -6.91 -35.44 0.37
C GLU A 287 -7.13 -34.03 -0.18
N GLY A 288 -6.27 -33.09 0.21
CA GLY A 288 -6.33 -31.70 -0.24
C GLY A 288 -7.33 -30.81 0.50
N ILE A 289 -8.17 -31.35 1.39
CA ILE A 289 -9.15 -30.59 2.18
C ILE A 289 -8.79 -30.66 3.67
N LYS A 290 -8.65 -29.51 4.32
CA LYS A 290 -8.44 -29.44 5.78
C LYS A 290 -9.80 -29.48 6.52
N PRO A 291 -9.85 -29.98 7.77
CA PRO A 291 -11.09 -30.01 8.56
C PRO A 291 -11.80 -28.65 8.67
N GLY A 292 -11.04 -27.56 8.82
CA GLY A 292 -11.59 -26.20 8.89
C GLY A 292 -12.15 -25.65 7.56
N GLN A 293 -11.99 -26.36 6.45
CA GLN A 293 -12.52 -26.01 5.13
C GLN A 293 -13.81 -26.77 4.79
N LEU A 294 -14.28 -27.64 5.68
CA LEU A 294 -15.55 -28.32 5.49
C LEU A 294 -16.72 -27.33 5.55
N SER A 295 -17.73 -27.56 4.71
CA SER A 295 -18.97 -26.80 4.75
C SER A 295 -19.79 -27.19 5.98
N GLU A 296 -20.66 -26.29 6.45
CA GLU A 296 -21.58 -26.60 7.56
C GLU A 296 -22.50 -27.78 7.22
N SER A 297 -22.89 -27.90 5.95
CA SER A 297 -23.68 -29.03 5.44
C SER A 297 -22.96 -30.37 5.56
N CYS A 298 -21.63 -30.41 5.43
CA CYS A 298 -20.83 -31.62 5.64
C CYS A 298 -20.71 -31.95 7.13
N ILE A 299 -20.40 -30.94 7.95
CA ILE A 299 -20.19 -31.11 9.40
C ILE A 299 -21.47 -31.59 10.10
N ASN A 300 -22.63 -31.04 9.73
CA ASN A 300 -23.91 -31.37 10.36
C ASN A 300 -24.58 -32.63 9.79
N MET A 301 -23.97 -33.29 8.80
CA MET A 301 -24.61 -34.39 8.07
C MET A 301 -24.87 -35.64 8.92
N GLY A 302 -24.03 -35.89 9.94
CA GLY A 302 -24.18 -37.01 10.88
C GLY A 302 -24.79 -36.62 12.23
N ALA A 303 -25.30 -35.40 12.36
CA ALA A 303 -25.80 -34.85 13.64
C ALA A 303 -27.34 -34.92 13.79
N TYR A 304 -28.05 -35.54 12.85
CA TYR A 304 -29.49 -35.75 12.97
C TYR A 304 -29.75 -37.14 13.58
N PRO A 305 -30.36 -37.21 14.79
CA PRO A 305 -30.92 -38.45 15.32
C PRO A 305 -32.17 -38.89 14.54
#